data_AF-A0A496QZX6-F1
#
_entry.id   AF-A0A496QZX6-F1
#
_cell.length_a   1.000
_cell.length_b   1.000
_cell.length_c   1.000
_cell.angle_alpha   90.00
_cell.angle_beta   90.00
_cell.angle_gamma   90.00
#
_symmetry.space_group_name_H-M   'P 1'
#
loop_
_entity.id
_entity.type
_entity.pdbx_description
1 polymer ?
#
loop_
_entity_poly.entity_id
_entity_poly.type
_entity_poly.pdbx_seq_one_letter_code
_entity_poly.pdbx_strand_id
1 'polypeptide(L)'
;MIDIHGYENSILDMADEKPEILQLLDMITEFNLGLVNRYIKKVGVEFLGYAEDLGMEIGPMLSPSMFRKYILPAYKQILKPAADAGIITHMHSDGDLKTLHTDLLSLNLHILNLQDLVNGIDWIRDNLKGKICIDLDIDRQKITVNGTPAEIHELIDYEISQLNDPAGGLTMIYGLYPGVPVENITALMDAMEEHAE
;
A
#
# COMPACT_ATOMS: atom_id res chain seq x y z
N MET A 1 -15.98 1.14 -3.90
CA MET A 1 -16.85 2.35 -3.98
C MET A 1 -16.74 2.96 -5.36
N ILE A 2 -15.53 3.32 -5.76
CA ILE A 2 -15.24 3.92 -7.06
C ILE A 2 -15.68 3.03 -8.24
N ASP A 3 -15.59 1.70 -8.12
CA ASP A 3 -16.03 0.76 -9.18
C ASP A 3 -17.54 0.75 -9.41
N ILE A 4 -18.31 1.15 -8.38
CA ILE A 4 -19.77 1.11 -8.41
C ILE A 4 -20.32 2.51 -8.76
N HIS A 5 -19.80 3.55 -8.11
CA HIS A 5 -20.33 4.91 -8.20
C HIS A 5 -19.57 5.81 -9.18
N GLY A 6 -18.33 5.44 -9.50
CA GLY A 6 -17.38 6.27 -10.24
C GLY A 6 -16.60 7.22 -9.32
N TYR A 7 -15.32 7.45 -9.65
CA TYR A 7 -14.43 8.30 -8.86
C TYR A 7 -14.94 9.74 -8.73
N GLU A 8 -15.26 10.39 -9.86
CA GLU A 8 -15.72 11.78 -9.88
C GLU A 8 -17.02 11.96 -9.07
N ASN A 9 -18.03 11.13 -9.31
CA ASN A 9 -19.29 11.19 -8.57
C ASN A 9 -19.08 10.96 -7.06
N SER A 10 -18.17 10.04 -6.68
CA SER A 10 -17.88 9.79 -5.27
C SER A 10 -17.29 11.03 -4.60
N ILE A 11 -16.37 11.72 -5.25
CA ILE A 11 -15.76 12.94 -4.69
C ILE A 11 -16.78 14.07 -4.60
N LEU A 12 -17.56 14.29 -5.66
CA LEU A 12 -18.59 15.34 -5.68
C LEU A 12 -19.64 15.09 -4.59
N ASP A 13 -20.12 13.86 -4.44
CA ASP A 13 -21.12 13.53 -3.43
C ASP A 13 -20.56 13.62 -2.01
N MET A 14 -19.28 13.30 -1.78
CA MET A 14 -18.61 13.54 -0.51
C MET A 14 -18.44 15.03 -0.21
N ALA A 15 -18.14 15.84 -1.22
CA ALA A 15 -17.97 17.28 -1.08
C ALA A 15 -19.30 18.00 -0.81
N ASP A 16 -20.38 17.54 -1.46
CA ASP A 16 -21.76 17.99 -1.26
C ASP A 16 -22.40 17.41 0.01
N GLU A 17 -21.69 16.52 0.71
CA GLU A 17 -22.17 15.80 1.91
C GLU A 17 -23.49 15.05 1.69
N LYS A 18 -23.67 14.45 0.52
CA LYS A 18 -24.90 13.71 0.20
C LYS A 18 -25.05 12.49 1.11
N PRO A 19 -26.19 12.31 1.81
CA PRO A 19 -26.35 11.21 2.76
C PRO A 19 -26.22 9.82 2.12
N GLU A 20 -26.50 9.70 0.83
CA GLU A 20 -26.38 8.46 0.07
C GLU A 20 -24.94 7.94 0.00
N ILE A 21 -23.92 8.82 0.06
CA ILE A 21 -22.53 8.37 0.00
C ILE A 21 -22.14 7.60 1.27
N LEU A 22 -22.67 8.01 2.42
CA LEU A 22 -22.47 7.31 3.69
C LEU A 22 -23.19 5.97 3.68
N GLN A 23 -24.42 5.91 3.16
CA GLN A 23 -25.14 4.64 3.01
C GLN A 23 -24.38 3.67 2.11
N LEU A 24 -23.84 4.14 0.99
CA LEU A 24 -23.04 3.32 0.09
C LEU A 24 -21.75 2.83 0.78
N LEU A 25 -21.04 3.71 1.49
CA LEU A 25 -19.84 3.36 2.25
C LEU A 25 -20.15 2.30 3.32
N ASP A 26 -21.23 2.45 4.07
CA ASP A 26 -21.66 1.48 5.08
C ASP A 26 -21.95 0.11 4.46
N MET A 27 -22.68 0.09 3.34
CA MET A 27 -22.97 -1.15 2.61
C MET A 27 -21.71 -1.87 2.12
N ILE A 28 -20.75 -1.12 1.58
CA ILE A 28 -19.46 -1.67 1.12
C ILE A 28 -18.62 -2.17 2.30
N THR A 29 -18.60 -1.41 3.39
CA THR A 29 -17.87 -1.75 4.61
C THR A 29 -18.41 -3.05 5.20
N GLU A 30 -19.73 -3.20 5.33
CA GLU A 30 -20.36 -4.42 5.83
C GLU A 30 -20.12 -5.62 4.92
N PHE A 31 -20.16 -5.41 3.60
CA PHE A 31 -19.83 -6.46 2.63
C PHE A 31 -18.40 -6.98 2.82
N ASN A 32 -17.42 -6.07 2.85
CA ASN A 32 -16.01 -6.40 3.04
C ASN A 32 -15.73 -7.01 4.42
N LEU A 33 -16.36 -6.49 5.47
CA LEU A 33 -16.31 -7.07 6.81
C LEU A 33 -16.84 -8.51 6.82
N GLY A 34 -17.88 -8.80 6.05
CA GLY A 34 -18.39 -10.15 5.85
C GLY A 34 -17.36 -11.07 5.17
N LEU A 35 -16.56 -10.57 4.22
CA LEU A 35 -15.49 -11.34 3.59
C LEU A 35 -14.35 -11.62 4.57
N VAL A 36 -13.85 -10.59 5.26
CA VAL A 36 -12.81 -10.70 6.28
C VAL A 36 -13.19 -11.76 7.31
N ASN A 37 -14.40 -11.67 7.88
CA ASN A 37 -14.89 -12.64 8.86
C ASN A 37 -14.93 -14.09 8.34
N ARG A 38 -15.22 -14.29 7.04
CA ARG A 38 -15.22 -15.62 6.44
C ARG A 38 -13.81 -16.16 6.26
N TYR A 39 -12.86 -15.35 5.79
CA TYR A 39 -11.46 -15.76 5.69
C TYR A 39 -10.90 -16.19 7.04
N ILE A 40 -11.16 -15.39 8.09
CA ILE A 40 -10.74 -15.70 9.45
C ILE A 40 -11.35 -17.02 9.94
N LYS A 41 -12.68 -17.17 9.86
CA LYS A 41 -13.39 -18.28 10.52
C LYS A 41 -13.41 -19.59 9.74
N LYS A 42 -13.26 -19.54 8.41
CA LYS A 42 -13.48 -20.70 7.54
C LYS A 42 -12.23 -21.16 6.81
N VAL A 43 -11.30 -20.24 6.54
CA VAL A 43 -10.08 -20.55 5.78
C VAL A 43 -8.88 -20.68 6.72
N GLY A 44 -8.80 -19.85 7.76
CA GLY A 44 -7.68 -19.86 8.70
C GLY A 44 -6.42 -19.26 8.10
N VAL A 45 -6.55 -18.07 7.50
CA VAL A 45 -5.44 -17.33 6.89
C VAL A 45 -4.51 -16.73 7.94
N GLU A 46 -3.22 -16.65 7.62
CA GLU A 46 -2.19 -16.01 8.46
C GLU A 46 -1.90 -14.56 8.04
N PHE A 47 -2.33 -14.20 6.82
CA PHE A 47 -2.11 -12.91 6.18
C PHE A 47 -3.39 -12.47 5.45
N LEU A 48 -3.73 -11.18 5.57
CA LEU A 48 -4.81 -10.54 4.81
C LEU A 48 -4.33 -9.22 4.19
N GLY A 49 -4.37 -9.17 2.87
CA GLY A 49 -4.06 -7.99 2.07
C GLY A 49 -5.31 -7.14 1.77
N TYR A 50 -5.13 -5.83 1.85
CA TYR A 50 -6.14 -4.82 1.53
C TYR A 50 -5.54 -3.93 0.44
N ALA A 51 -6.09 -4.00 -0.78
CA ALA A 51 -5.64 -3.21 -1.91
C ALA A 51 -6.45 -1.92 -2.01
N GLU A 52 -5.75 -0.78 -2.05
CA GLU A 52 -6.34 0.55 -2.14
C GLU A 52 -5.57 1.41 -3.15
N ASP A 53 -6.19 2.49 -3.59
CA ASP A 53 -5.55 3.55 -4.39
C ASP A 53 -5.80 4.87 -3.67
N LEU A 54 -4.90 5.25 -2.76
CA LEU A 54 -5.06 6.45 -1.93
C LEU A 54 -4.28 7.64 -2.46
N GLY A 55 -3.24 7.39 -3.25
CA GLY A 55 -2.32 8.38 -3.76
C GLY A 55 -2.48 8.66 -5.25
N MET A 56 -2.03 9.83 -5.66
CA MET A 56 -1.71 10.16 -7.06
C MET A 56 -0.20 10.37 -7.16
N GLU A 57 0.30 10.72 -8.35
CA GLU A 57 1.70 11.14 -8.53
C GLU A 57 2.13 12.29 -7.60
N ILE A 58 1.19 13.20 -7.29
CA ILE A 58 1.41 14.31 -6.35
C ILE A 58 0.22 14.40 -5.40
N GLY A 59 0.44 14.04 -4.14
CA GLY A 59 -0.56 14.09 -3.08
C GLY A 59 -1.66 13.00 -3.17
N PRO A 60 -2.59 13.02 -2.21
CA PRO A 60 -3.62 11.98 -2.08
C PRO A 60 -4.81 12.22 -3.01
N MET A 61 -5.51 11.16 -3.40
CA MET A 61 -6.76 11.22 -4.17
C MET A 61 -7.89 11.95 -3.42
N LEU A 62 -7.90 11.84 -2.09
CA LEU A 62 -8.80 12.58 -1.21
C LEU A 62 -8.00 13.49 -0.30
N SER A 63 -8.52 14.69 -0.04
CA SER A 63 -7.93 15.55 0.99
C SER A 63 -7.85 14.81 2.33
N PRO A 64 -6.83 15.05 3.17
CA PRO A 64 -6.72 14.35 4.46
C PRO A 64 -7.95 14.51 5.36
N SER A 65 -8.67 15.62 5.27
CA SER A 65 -9.93 15.81 6.00
C SER A 65 -11.05 14.89 5.48
N MET A 66 -11.20 14.76 4.16
CA MET A 66 -12.17 13.85 3.55
C MET A 66 -11.81 12.39 3.83
N PHE A 67 -10.53 12.02 3.72
CA PHE A 67 -10.07 10.68 4.07
C PHE A 67 -10.45 10.32 5.51
N ARG A 68 -10.16 11.20 6.47
CA ARG A 68 -10.51 10.99 7.89
C ARG A 68 -12.02 10.92 8.12
N LYS A 69 -12.82 11.68 7.38
CA LYS A 69 -14.28 11.72 7.51
C LYS A 69 -14.94 10.46 6.94
N TYR A 70 -14.53 10.04 5.74
CA TYR A 70 -15.26 9.06 4.96
C TYR A 70 -14.61 7.67 4.89
N ILE A 71 -13.28 7.59 4.86
CA ILE A 71 -12.56 6.34 4.55
C ILE A 71 -11.93 5.72 5.79
N LEU A 72 -11.22 6.51 6.58
CA LEU A 72 -10.52 6.03 7.78
C LEU A 72 -11.42 5.25 8.76
N PRO A 73 -12.70 5.63 9.01
CA PRO A 73 -13.59 4.85 9.87
C PRO A 73 -13.87 3.44 9.32
N ALA A 74 -14.09 3.31 8.01
CA ALA A 74 -14.32 2.03 7.35
C ALA A 74 -13.11 1.11 7.46
N TYR A 75 -11.90 1.65 7.24
CA TYR A 75 -10.65 0.89 7.39
C TYR A 75 -10.47 0.35 8.81
N LYS A 76 -10.73 1.17 9.83
CA LYS A 76 -10.69 0.72 11.23
C LYS A 76 -11.65 -0.44 11.48
N GLN A 77 -12.83 -0.42 10.88
CA GLN A 77 -13.83 -1.48 11.03
C GLN A 77 -13.41 -2.79 10.34
N ILE A 78 -12.89 -2.73 9.11
CA ILE A 78 -12.55 -3.93 8.33
C ILE A 78 -11.21 -4.57 8.73
N LEU A 79 -10.26 -3.79 9.25
CA LEU A 79 -8.95 -4.28 9.69
C LEU A 79 -9.01 -4.91 11.08
N LYS A 80 -9.87 -4.37 11.95
CA LYS A 80 -9.92 -4.76 13.36
C LYS A 80 -10.07 -6.28 13.59
N PRO A 81 -10.99 -7.01 12.92
CA PRO A 81 -11.15 -8.44 13.17
C PRO A 81 -9.91 -9.27 12.85
N ALA A 82 -9.19 -8.92 11.78
CA ALA A 82 -7.97 -9.61 11.38
C ALA A 82 -6.86 -9.37 12.42
N ALA A 83 -6.66 -8.11 12.80
CA ALA A 83 -5.69 -7.74 13.82
C ALA A 83 -6.01 -8.39 15.19
N ASP A 84 -7.27 -8.37 15.63
CA ASP A 84 -7.70 -8.99 16.89
C ASP A 84 -7.51 -10.53 16.89
N ALA A 85 -7.55 -11.15 15.70
CA ALA A 85 -7.30 -12.58 15.51
C ALA A 85 -5.81 -12.93 15.41
N GLY A 86 -4.90 -11.96 15.49
CA GLY A 86 -3.46 -12.17 15.35
C GLY A 86 -3.01 -12.44 13.90
N ILE A 87 -3.83 -12.07 12.92
CA ILE A 87 -3.53 -12.23 11.49
C ILE A 87 -2.75 -11.00 11.02
N ILE A 88 -1.71 -11.24 10.22
CA ILE A 88 -0.91 -10.17 9.62
C ILE A 88 -1.77 -9.38 8.65
N THR A 89 -1.89 -8.09 8.89
CA THR A 89 -2.64 -7.15 8.04
C THR A 89 -1.66 -6.37 7.17
N HIS A 90 -1.90 -6.43 5.87
CA HIS A 90 -1.11 -5.75 4.85
C HIS A 90 -2.01 -4.80 4.08
N MET A 91 -1.56 -3.57 3.87
CA MET A 91 -2.27 -2.62 3.01
C MET A 91 -1.36 -2.19 1.87
N HIS A 92 -1.83 -2.38 0.65
CA HIS A 92 -1.26 -1.80 -0.54
C HIS A 92 -1.94 -0.47 -0.84
N SER A 93 -1.14 0.55 -1.18
CA SER A 93 -1.65 1.70 -1.89
C SER A 93 -0.65 2.26 -2.89
N ASP A 94 -1.14 2.50 -4.10
CA ASP A 94 -0.43 3.28 -5.10
C ASP A 94 -0.42 4.79 -4.75
N GLY A 95 0.59 5.48 -5.30
CA GLY A 95 0.76 6.93 -5.28
C GLY A 95 1.37 7.52 -4.00
N ASP A 96 1.20 8.84 -3.87
CA ASP A 96 1.80 9.65 -2.82
C ASP A 96 1.04 9.55 -1.49
N LEU A 97 1.61 8.80 -0.54
CA LEU A 97 1.05 8.59 0.79
C LEU A 97 1.58 9.57 1.84
N LYS A 98 2.46 10.51 1.46
CA LYS A 98 3.19 11.35 2.41
C LYS A 98 2.28 12.11 3.37
N THR A 99 1.12 12.55 2.89
CA THR A 99 0.16 13.32 3.70
C THR A 99 -0.80 12.46 4.52
N LEU A 100 -0.95 11.18 4.20
CA LEU A 100 -1.86 10.24 4.87
C LEU A 100 -1.13 9.25 5.80
N HIS A 101 0.20 9.20 5.75
CA HIS A 101 0.99 8.19 6.47
C HIS A 101 0.70 8.12 7.97
N THR A 102 0.51 9.25 8.66
CA THR A 102 0.19 9.25 10.10
C THR A 102 -1.18 8.60 10.35
N ASP A 103 -2.15 8.83 9.47
CA ASP A 103 -3.47 8.21 9.58
C ASP A 103 -3.39 6.70 9.31
N LEU A 104 -2.58 6.28 8.33
CA LEU A 104 -2.34 4.86 8.04
C LEU A 104 -1.61 4.14 9.18
N LEU A 105 -0.58 4.76 9.77
CA LEU A 105 0.12 4.22 10.94
C LEU A 105 -0.77 4.16 12.20
N SER A 106 -1.91 4.87 12.21
CA SER A 106 -2.89 4.77 13.29
C SER A 106 -3.83 3.56 13.16
N LEU A 107 -3.79 2.86 12.03
CA LEU A 107 -4.52 1.63 11.80
C LEU A 107 -3.75 0.43 12.38
N ASN A 108 -4.45 -0.67 12.61
CA ASN A 108 -3.83 -1.94 12.98
C ASN A 108 -3.24 -2.62 11.74
N LEU A 109 -2.24 -1.99 11.14
CA LEU A 109 -1.47 -2.51 10.00
C LEU A 109 -0.14 -3.07 10.51
N HIS A 110 0.23 -4.24 9.99
CA HIS A 110 1.55 -4.81 10.23
C HIS A 110 2.51 -4.46 9.10
N ILE A 111 1.99 -4.41 7.87
CA ILE A 111 2.76 -4.15 6.66
C ILE A 111 2.06 -3.06 5.85
N LEU A 112 2.83 -2.07 5.40
CA LEU A 112 2.38 -1.04 4.46
C LEU A 112 3.19 -1.16 3.17
N ASN A 113 2.48 -1.41 2.08
CA ASN A 113 3.04 -1.42 0.74
C ASN A 113 2.85 -0.07 0.05
N LEU A 114 3.94 0.48 -0.46
CA LEU A 114 3.99 1.79 -1.11
C LEU A 114 5.12 1.89 -2.13
N GLN A 115 4.93 2.75 -3.13
CA GLN A 115 5.86 2.96 -4.23
C GLN A 115 7.09 3.78 -3.82
N ASP A 116 8.27 3.28 -4.18
CA ASP A 116 9.57 3.90 -3.98
C ASP A 116 9.70 5.30 -4.60
N LEU A 117 9.33 5.46 -5.88
CA LEU A 117 9.58 6.67 -6.67
C LEU A 117 8.71 7.84 -6.22
N VAL A 118 7.43 7.60 -6.01
CA VAL A 118 6.43 8.64 -5.70
C VAL A 118 6.59 9.13 -4.26
N ASN A 119 6.92 8.23 -3.34
CA ASN A 119 7.11 8.57 -1.93
C ASN A 119 8.55 9.03 -1.64
N GLY A 120 9.53 8.44 -2.31
CA GLY A 120 10.96 8.72 -2.17
C GLY A 120 11.59 7.98 -0.99
N ILE A 121 12.69 7.28 -1.23
CA ILE A 121 13.39 6.45 -0.23
C ILE A 121 13.77 7.23 1.04
N ASP A 122 14.28 8.45 0.90
CA ASP A 122 14.63 9.30 2.05
C ASP A 122 13.42 9.57 2.95
N TRP A 123 12.28 9.88 2.33
CA TRP A 123 11.06 10.14 3.08
C TRP A 123 10.52 8.87 3.74
N ILE A 124 10.55 7.73 3.04
CA ILE A 124 10.15 6.42 3.60
C ILE A 124 11.03 6.08 4.81
N ARG A 125 12.35 6.22 4.69
CA ARG A 125 13.30 6.01 5.78
C ARG A 125 12.94 6.86 6.99
N ASP A 126 12.74 8.16 6.80
CA ASP A 126 12.57 9.10 7.92
C ASP A 126 11.19 8.96 8.60
N ASN A 127 10.18 8.47 7.88
CA ASN A 127 8.80 8.46 8.37
C ASN A 127 8.27 7.07 8.73
N LEU A 128 8.73 5.99 8.10
CA LEU A 128 8.16 4.63 8.23
C LEU A 128 9.12 3.59 8.80
N LYS A 129 10.43 3.70 8.53
CA LYS A 129 11.43 2.72 8.97
C LYS A 129 11.37 2.50 10.49
N GLY A 130 11.37 1.23 10.90
CA GLY A 130 11.30 0.82 12.30
C GLY A 130 9.94 1.03 12.98
N LYS A 131 8.93 1.57 12.28
CA LYS A 131 7.57 1.79 12.82
C LYS A 131 6.54 0.81 12.28
N ILE A 132 6.74 0.35 11.05
CA ILE A 132 5.90 -0.63 10.36
C ILE A 132 6.82 -1.44 9.43
N CYS A 133 6.39 -2.66 9.06
CA CYS A 133 7.07 -3.36 7.98
C CYS A 133 6.79 -2.62 6.68
N ILE A 134 7.86 -2.22 6.00
CA ILE A 134 7.77 -1.61 4.67
C ILE A 134 7.75 -2.76 3.67
N ASP A 135 6.73 -2.79 2.82
CA ASP A 135 6.72 -3.64 1.63
C ASP A 135 6.94 -2.74 0.42
N LEU A 136 8.20 -2.56 0.03
CA LEU A 136 8.57 -1.58 -0.97
C LEU A 136 8.14 -2.06 -2.36
N ASP A 137 7.28 -1.29 -3.02
CA ASP A 137 6.95 -1.51 -4.42
C ASP A 137 8.00 -0.81 -5.29
N ILE A 138 8.88 -1.62 -5.87
CA ILE A 138 10.08 -1.18 -6.60
C ILE A 138 9.67 -0.49 -7.90
N ASP A 139 10.47 0.51 -8.29
CA ASP A 139 10.39 1.23 -9.55
C ASP A 139 9.98 0.34 -10.71
N ARG A 140 8.85 0.65 -11.34
CA ARG A 140 8.33 -0.01 -12.55
C ARG A 140 8.26 0.91 -13.77
N GLN A 141 8.80 2.12 -13.69
CA GLN A 141 8.61 3.19 -14.68
C GLN A 141 9.93 3.71 -15.27
N LYS A 142 11.02 3.71 -14.49
CA LYS A 142 12.27 4.39 -14.86
C LYS A 142 13.41 3.39 -15.02
N ILE A 143 14.09 3.03 -13.93
CA ILE A 143 15.34 2.27 -13.88
C ILE A 143 15.11 0.81 -14.31
N THR A 144 14.09 0.13 -13.78
CA THR A 144 13.86 -1.28 -14.17
C THR A 144 13.48 -1.44 -15.65
N VAL A 145 12.83 -0.43 -16.24
CA VAL A 145 12.39 -0.46 -17.64
C VAL A 145 13.47 0.02 -18.60
N ASN A 146 14.12 1.15 -18.30
CA ASN A 146 14.98 1.88 -19.23
C ASN A 146 16.45 1.95 -18.82
N GLY A 147 16.76 1.54 -17.59
CA GLY A 147 18.12 1.50 -17.07
C GLY A 147 18.89 0.27 -17.53
N THR A 148 20.14 0.23 -17.11
CA THR A 148 21.05 -0.91 -17.28
C THR A 148 20.94 -1.87 -16.10
N PRO A 149 21.34 -3.15 -16.26
CA PRO A 149 21.44 -4.10 -15.16
C PRO A 149 22.21 -3.55 -13.94
N ALA A 150 23.32 -2.82 -14.17
CA ALA A 150 24.10 -2.23 -13.10
C ALA A 150 23.32 -1.19 -12.30
N GLU A 151 22.56 -0.32 -12.98
CA GLU A 151 21.70 0.68 -12.31
C GLU A 151 20.57 0.03 -11.51
N ILE A 152 20.08 -1.14 -11.94
CA ILE A 152 19.08 -1.92 -11.19
C ILE A 152 19.68 -2.49 -9.91
N HIS A 153 20.88 -3.09 -9.98
CA HIS A 153 21.56 -3.54 -8.77
C HIS A 153 21.84 -2.38 -7.81
N GLU A 154 22.32 -1.25 -8.31
CA GLU A 154 22.56 -0.05 -7.49
C GLU A 154 21.26 0.49 -6.84
N LEU A 155 20.13 0.43 -7.54
CA LEU A 155 18.82 0.78 -6.98
C LEU A 155 18.47 -0.12 -5.80
N ILE A 156 18.50 -1.45 -6.00
CA ILE A 156 18.12 -2.42 -4.96
C ILE A 156 19.06 -2.32 -3.75
N ASP A 157 20.37 -2.23 -3.98
CA ASP A 157 21.38 -2.02 -2.93
C ASP A 157 21.06 -0.76 -2.12
N TYR A 158 20.73 0.34 -2.81
CA TYR A 158 20.40 1.60 -2.16
C TYR A 158 19.15 1.47 -1.30
N GLU A 159 18.05 0.95 -1.86
CA GLU A 159 16.77 0.77 -1.15
C GLU A 159 16.92 -0.08 0.12
N ILE A 160 17.60 -1.23 0.00
CA ILE A 160 17.84 -2.14 1.12
C ILE A 160 18.72 -1.45 2.17
N SER A 161 19.81 -0.80 1.76
CA SER A 161 20.71 -0.10 2.70
C SER A 161 20.00 1.00 3.49
N GLN A 162 19.04 1.68 2.87
CA GLN A 162 18.30 2.77 3.51
C GLN A 162 17.17 2.26 4.39
N LEU A 163 16.45 1.22 3.97
CA LEU A 163 15.17 0.85 4.57
C LEU A 163 15.24 -0.38 5.48
N ASN A 164 16.21 -1.28 5.30
CA ASN A 164 16.30 -2.48 6.12
C ASN A 164 16.46 -2.12 7.61
N ASP A 165 15.52 -2.62 8.43
CA ASP A 165 15.49 -2.46 9.87
C ASP A 165 14.77 -3.65 10.52
N PRO A 166 15.45 -4.50 11.30
CA PRO A 166 14.80 -5.61 12.00
C PRO A 166 13.69 -5.20 12.96
N ALA A 167 13.65 -3.93 13.41
CA ALA A 167 12.58 -3.43 14.28
C ALA A 167 11.24 -3.25 13.54
N GLY A 168 11.29 -2.93 12.25
CA GLY A 168 10.10 -2.74 11.41
C GLY A 168 9.86 -3.89 10.44
N GLY A 169 10.92 -4.38 9.81
CA GLY A 169 10.89 -5.30 8.68
C GLY A 169 10.95 -4.56 7.34
N LEU A 170 11.52 -5.23 6.34
CA LEU A 170 11.51 -4.83 4.94
C LEU A 170 11.15 -6.06 4.10
N THR A 171 10.14 -5.93 3.27
CA THR A 171 9.89 -6.80 2.12
C THR A 171 9.92 -5.93 0.87
N MET A 172 10.10 -6.55 -0.29
CA MET A 172 10.10 -5.85 -1.56
C MET A 172 9.25 -6.62 -2.55
N ILE A 173 8.51 -5.89 -3.38
CA ILE A 173 7.67 -6.45 -4.43
C ILE A 173 7.95 -5.72 -5.73
N TYR A 174 7.80 -6.45 -6.84
CA TYR A 174 7.89 -5.89 -8.17
C TYR A 174 6.74 -6.37 -9.05
N GLY A 175 5.99 -5.42 -9.59
CA GLY A 175 5.02 -5.68 -10.65
C GLY A 175 5.71 -5.84 -11.99
N LEU A 176 5.88 -7.07 -12.46
CA LEU A 176 6.45 -7.33 -13.79
C LEU A 176 5.43 -7.02 -14.90
N TYR A 177 5.63 -5.91 -15.61
CA TYR A 177 4.78 -5.52 -16.74
C TYR A 177 5.41 -5.86 -18.11
N PRO A 178 4.59 -6.02 -19.17
CA PRO A 178 5.11 -6.21 -20.52
C PRO A 178 6.02 -5.07 -20.97
N GLY A 179 7.12 -5.42 -21.65
CA GLY A 179 8.05 -4.46 -22.24
C GLY A 179 9.36 -4.27 -21.46
N VAL A 180 9.50 -4.87 -20.28
CA VAL A 180 10.76 -4.89 -19.53
C VAL A 180 11.77 -5.83 -20.22
N PRO A 181 13.01 -5.38 -20.51
CA PRO A 181 14.04 -6.24 -21.07
C PRO A 181 14.36 -7.44 -20.16
N VAL A 182 14.61 -8.62 -20.74
CA VAL A 182 14.85 -9.86 -19.97
C VAL A 182 16.10 -9.74 -19.08
N GLU A 183 17.12 -9.05 -19.58
CA GLU A 183 18.34 -8.74 -18.83
C GLU A 183 18.05 -7.89 -17.58
N ASN A 184 17.09 -6.97 -17.65
CA ASN A 184 16.69 -6.15 -16.51
C ASN A 184 15.84 -6.93 -15.51
N ILE A 185 14.95 -7.81 -16.00
CA ILE A 185 14.20 -8.74 -15.14
C ILE A 185 15.18 -9.64 -14.38
N THR A 186 16.18 -10.17 -15.08
CA THR A 186 17.19 -11.07 -14.49
C THR A 186 17.99 -10.32 -13.42
N ALA A 187 18.53 -9.14 -13.74
CA ALA A 187 19.29 -8.32 -12.80
C ALA A 187 18.47 -7.96 -11.54
N LEU A 188 17.18 -7.65 -11.69
CA LEU A 188 16.31 -7.35 -10.57
C LEU A 188 16.13 -8.56 -9.65
N MET A 189 15.84 -9.73 -10.22
CA MET A 189 15.62 -10.96 -9.45
C MET A 189 16.90 -11.42 -8.76
N ASP A 190 18.04 -11.37 -9.47
CA ASP A 190 19.36 -11.70 -8.93
C ASP A 190 19.69 -10.76 -7.76
N ALA A 191 19.52 -9.44 -7.93
CA ALA A 191 19.76 -8.47 -6.87
C ALA A 191 18.89 -8.72 -5.63
N MET A 192 17.60 -9.04 -5.81
CA MET A 192 16.71 -9.35 -4.68
C MET A 192 17.11 -10.65 -3.95
N GLU A 193 17.60 -11.67 -4.68
CA GLU A 193 18.04 -12.94 -4.10
C GLU A 193 19.36 -12.80 -3.33
N GLU A 194 20.31 -12.01 -3.84
CA GLU A 194 21.61 -11.75 -3.18
C GLU A 194 21.48 -11.16 -1.77
N HIS A 195 20.40 -10.42 -1.49
CA HIS A 195 20.15 -9.78 -0.18
C HIS A 195 19.12 -10.51 0.70
N ALA A 196 18.63 -11.69 0.28
CA ALA A 196 17.61 -12.44 1.01
C ALA A 196 18.16 -13.26 2.19
N GLU A 197 19.48 -13.38 2.34
CA GLU A 197 20.19 -14.10 3.43
C GLU A 197 20.70 -13.18 4.55
#